data_AF-X1KYG4-F1
#
_entry.id   AF-X1KYG4-F1
#
_cell.length_a   1.000
_cell.length_b   1.000
_cell.length_c   1.000
_cell.angle_alpha   90.00
_cell.angle_beta   90.00
_cell.angle_gamma   90.00
#
_symmetry.space_group_name_H-M   'P 1'
#
loop_
_entity.id
_entity.type
_entity.pdbx_description
1 polymer ?
#
loop_
_entity_poly.entity_id
_entity_poly.type
_entity_poly.pdbx_seq_one_letter_code
_entity_poly.pdbx_strand_id
1 'polypeptide(L)'
;MGIHPRQKHIILEGQKEFIQYDKLIIATGSKPNIPPIKNAVELLKKGVFTLRNIDDAIEIQNYIKVNNAKKAIIIGGGVIGFRIGKTNQKLQS
;
A
#
# COMPACT_ATOMS: atom_id res chain seq x y z
N MET A 1 13.32 12.40 1.94
CA MET A 1 12.50 13.50 2.51
C MET A 1 12.85 13.69 3.98
N GLY A 2 12.90 14.92 4.49
CA GLY A 2 13.17 15.22 5.90
C GLY A 2 12.44 16.48 6.37
N ILE A 3 12.13 16.56 7.66
CA ILE A 3 11.49 17.73 8.28
C ILE A 3 12.44 18.22 9.39
N HIS A 4 12.78 19.50 9.38
CA HIS A 4 13.57 20.19 10.41
C HIS A 4 12.69 21.21 11.15
N PRO A 5 11.96 20.80 12.21
CA PRO A 5 10.95 21.66 12.85
C PRO A 5 11.51 22.95 13.44
N ARG A 6 12.71 22.90 14.03
CA ARG A 6 13.36 24.06 14.66
C ARG A 6 13.76 25.14 13.66
N GLN A 7 14.10 24.74 12.43
CA GLN A 7 14.50 25.64 11.35
C GLN A 7 13.33 25.98 10.42
N LYS A 8 12.16 25.37 10.66
CA LYS A 8 10.99 25.42 9.77
C LYS A 8 11.31 25.10 8.31
N HIS A 9 12.16 24.08 8.11
CA HIS A 9 12.57 23.64 6.79
C HIS A 9 12.12 22.20 6.51
N ILE A 10 11.84 21.90 5.25
CA ILE A 10 11.69 20.54 4.74
C ILE A 10 12.68 20.29 3.61
N ILE A 11 13.11 19.04 3.46
CA ILE A 11 13.86 18.55 2.29
C ILE A 11 12.97 17.55 1.57
N LEU A 12 12.70 17.78 0.29
CA LEU A 12 12.01 16.81 -0.55
C LEU A 12 12.96 15.70 -1.00
N GLU A 13 12.42 14.52 -1.27
CA GLU A 13 13.24 13.41 -1.76
C GLU A 13 13.90 13.74 -3.11
N GLY A 14 15.19 13.45 -3.25
CA GLY A 14 15.98 13.79 -4.43
C GLY A 14 16.42 15.26 -4.52
N GLN A 15 16.00 16.12 -3.60
CA GLN A 15 16.41 17.53 -3.57
C GLN A 15 17.46 17.78 -2.49
N LYS A 16 18.42 18.66 -2.78
CA LYS A 16 19.43 19.14 -1.81
C LYS A 16 19.04 20.46 -1.16
N GLU A 17 18.07 21.17 -1.74
CA GLU A 17 17.62 22.47 -1.25
C GLU A 17 16.56 22.32 -0.16
N PHE A 18 16.58 23.28 0.77
CA PHE A 18 15.60 23.37 1.84
C PHE A 18 14.45 24.27 1.42
N ILE A 19 13.23 23.82 1.70
CA ILE A 19 12.02 24.64 1.52
C ILE A 19 11.57 25.14 2.89
N GLN A 20 11.47 26.46 3.03
CA GLN A 20 10.97 27.10 4.23
C GLN A 20 9.44 27.10 4.30
N TYR A 21 8.89 26.90 5.49
CA TYR A 21 7.46 26.96 5.73
C TYR A 21 7.11 27.79 6.97
N ASP A 22 5.92 28.39 7.00
CA ASP A 22 5.40 29.04 8.21
C ASP A 22 4.53 28.09 9.03
N LYS A 23 3.77 27.23 8.34
CA LYS A 23 2.92 26.18 8.91
C LYS A 23 3.08 24.91 8.07
N LEU A 24 3.17 23.75 8.73
CA LEU A 24 3.31 22.45 8.08
C LEU A 24 2.14 21.54 8.48
N ILE A 25 1.43 21.01 7.49
CA ILE A 25 0.36 20.02 7.67
C ILE A 25 0.88 18.67 7.19
N ILE A 26 0.79 17.65 8.05
CA ILE A 26 1.19 16.28 7.72
C ILE A 26 -0.07 15.49 7.36
N ALA A 27 -0.22 15.18 6.07
CA ALA A 27 -1.35 14.42 5.53
C ALA A 27 -0.88 13.20 4.70
N THR A 28 0.24 12.59 5.08
CA THR A 28 0.88 11.48 4.35
C THR A 28 0.16 10.13 4.48
N GLY A 29 -0.93 10.08 5.25
CA GLY A 29 -1.73 8.87 5.42
C GLY A 29 -1.04 7.79 6.25
N SER A 30 -1.34 6.52 5.95
CA SER A 30 -0.79 5.35 6.65
C SER A 30 -0.33 4.27 5.67
N LYS A 31 0.55 3.39 6.14
CA LYS A 31 1.10 2.27 5.36
C LYS A 31 0.44 0.95 5.78
N PRO A 32 0.28 -0.03 4.87
CA PRO A 32 -0.13 -1.38 5.23
C PRO A 32 0.79 -1.98 6.29
N ASN A 33 0.21 -2.59 7.32
CA ASN A 33 0.97 -3.36 8.29
C ASN A 33 1.13 -4.79 7.78
N ILE A 34 2.38 -5.24 7.60
CA ILE A 34 2.70 -6.61 7.17
C ILE A 34 3.01 -7.42 8.44
N PRO A 35 2.20 -8.43 8.79
CA PRO A 35 2.48 -9.29 9.93
C PRO A 35 3.83 -10.01 9.80
N PRO A 36 4.50 -10.39 10.89
CA PRO A 36 5.79 -11.09 10.88
C PRO A 36 5.63 -12.56 10.48
N ILE A 37 5.16 -12.79 9.25
CA ILE A 37 4.98 -14.11 8.66
C ILE A 37 6.20 -14.39 7.77
N LYS A 38 6.73 -15.62 7.88
CA LYS A 38 7.86 -16.07 7.07
C LYS A 38 7.59 -15.83 5.58
N ASN A 39 8.56 -15.21 4.91
CA ASN A 39 8.54 -14.87 3.49
C ASN A 39 7.47 -13.87 3.02
N ALA A 40 6.67 -13.27 3.92
CA ALA A 40 5.60 -12.36 3.51
C ALA A 40 6.13 -11.11 2.77
N VAL A 41 7.29 -10.60 3.18
CA VAL A 41 7.93 -9.44 2.55
C VAL A 41 8.57 -9.82 1.21
N GLU A 42 9.28 -10.95 1.14
CA GLU A 42 9.94 -11.39 -0.11
C GLU A 42 8.95 -11.79 -1.21
N LEU A 43 7.76 -12.25 -0.81
CA LEU A 43 6.68 -12.64 -1.72
C LEU A 43 5.76 -11.47 -2.11
N LEU A 44 6.03 -10.25 -1.64
CA LEU A 44 5.28 -9.07 -2.09
C LEU A 44 5.33 -8.98 -3.61
N LYS A 45 4.15 -8.75 -4.21
CA LYS A 45 3.92 -8.70 -5.67
C LYS A 45 4.17 -10.02 -6.41
N LYS A 46 4.50 -11.10 -5.69
CA LYS A 46 4.72 -12.46 -6.20
C LYS A 46 3.71 -13.44 -5.62
N GLY A 47 2.44 -13.03 -5.58
CA GLY A 47 1.34 -13.81 -4.98
C GLY A 47 0.89 -13.34 -3.60
N VAL A 48 1.68 -12.48 -2.93
CA VAL A 48 1.27 -11.76 -1.71
C VAL A 48 1.08 -10.28 -2.06
N PHE A 49 -0.04 -9.71 -1.66
CA PHE A 49 -0.41 -8.34 -1.98
C PHE A 49 -0.99 -7.61 -0.77
N THR A 50 -0.78 -6.30 -0.75
CA THR A 50 -1.48 -5.36 0.13
C THR A 50 -2.40 -4.50 -0.71
N LEU A 51 -3.44 -3.90 -0.13
CA LEU A 51 -4.35 -3.00 -0.85
C LEU A 51 -4.50 -1.68 -0.11
N ARG A 52 -3.87 -0.62 -0.63
CA ARG A 52 -3.95 0.74 -0.10
C ARG A 52 -4.33 1.76 -1.18
N ASN A 53 -3.72 1.67 -2.35
CA ASN A 53 -3.93 2.62 -3.45
C ASN A 53 -4.47 1.91 -4.71
N ILE A 54 -4.67 2.68 -5.77
CA ILE A 54 -5.18 2.18 -7.04
C ILE A 54 -4.14 1.29 -7.74
N ASP A 55 -2.86 1.62 -7.62
CA ASP A 55 -1.76 0.86 -8.22
C ASP A 55 -1.72 -0.58 -7.69
N ASP A 56 -1.89 -0.75 -6.37
CA ASP A 56 -2.01 -2.07 -5.73
C ASP A 56 -3.15 -2.89 -6.34
N ALA A 57 -4.30 -2.25 -6.61
CA ALA A 57 -5.46 -2.93 -7.21
C ALA A 57 -5.18 -3.36 -8.65
N ILE A 58 -4.50 -2.51 -9.42
CA ILE A 58 -4.08 -2.82 -10.80
C ILE A 58 -3.10 -3.98 -10.81
N GLU A 59 -2.11 -3.98 -9.90
CA GLU A 59 -1.13 -5.07 -9.77
C GLU A 59 -1.81 -6.41 -9.44
N ILE A 60 -2.77 -6.42 -8.51
CA ILE A 60 -3.54 -7.62 -8.16
C ILE A 60 -4.33 -8.13 -9.38
N GLN A 61 -5.02 -7.24 -10.10
CA GLN A 61 -5.79 -7.63 -11.29
C GLN A 61 -4.91 -8.21 -12.39
N ASN A 62 -3.75 -7.59 -12.64
CA ASN A 62 -2.79 -8.07 -13.62
C ASN A 62 -2.23 -9.43 -13.22
N TYR A 63 -1.88 -9.61 -11.95
CA TYR A 63 -1.41 -10.89 -11.45
C TYR A 63 -2.46 -12.00 -11.63
N ILE A 64 -3.72 -11.72 -11.32
CA ILE A 64 -4.82 -12.67 -11.50
C ILE A 64 -4.95 -13.08 -12.98
N LYS A 65 -4.92 -12.12 -13.89
CA LYS A 65 -5.04 -12.37 -15.34
C LYS A 65 -3.87 -13.20 -15.88
N VAL A 66 -2.64 -12.81 -15.56
CA VAL A 66 -1.42 -13.45 -16.07
C VAL A 66 -1.27 -14.88 -15.53
N ASN A 67 -1.60 -15.09 -14.26
CA ASN A 67 -1.41 -16.40 -13.60
C ASN A 67 -2.68 -17.26 -13.59
N ASN A 68 -3.76 -16.78 -14.22
CA ASN A 68 -5.08 -17.41 -14.19
C ASN A 68 -5.50 -17.83 -12.77
N ALA A 69 -5.29 -16.93 -11.80
CA ALA A 69 -5.46 -17.25 -10.38
C ALA A 69 -6.94 -17.41 -10.02
N LYS A 70 -7.34 -18.62 -9.62
CA LYS A 70 -8.75 -18.96 -9.32
C LYS A 70 -9.09 -18.96 -7.83
N LYS A 71 -8.11 -18.84 -6.95
CA LYS A 71 -8.33 -18.87 -5.50
C LYS A 71 -7.50 -17.78 -4.85
N ALA A 72 -8.09 -17.12 -3.86
CA ALA A 72 -7.44 -16.08 -3.08
C ALA A 72 -7.74 -16.29 -1.60
N ILE A 73 -6.77 -15.97 -0.75
CA ILE A 73 -6.91 -15.95 0.71
C ILE A 73 -6.77 -14.50 1.16
N ILE A 74 -7.66 -14.05 2.03
CA ILE A 74 -7.64 -12.69 2.59
C ILE A 74 -7.18 -12.79 4.04
N ILE A 75 -6.08 -12.12 4.35
CA ILE A 75 -5.53 -12.06 5.72
C ILE A 75 -5.99 -10.73 6.33
N GLY A 76 -6.88 -10.81 7.32
CA GLY A 76 -7.44 -9.67 8.04
C GLY A 76 -8.93 -9.44 7.76
N GLY A 77 -9.75 -9.43 8.82
CA GLY A 77 -11.21 -9.30 8.77
C GLY A 77 -11.74 -7.87 8.92
N GLY A 78 -10.92 -6.86 8.67
CA GLY A 78 -11.35 -5.45 8.73
C GLY A 78 -12.30 -5.07 7.58
N VAL A 79 -12.82 -3.84 7.61
CA VAL A 79 -13.74 -3.30 6.59
C VAL A 79 -13.18 -3.47 5.17
N ILE A 80 -11.87 -3.29 5.00
CA ILE A 80 -11.19 -3.48 3.70
C ILE A 80 -11.26 -4.95 3.28
N GLY A 81 -10.86 -5.88 4.15
CA GLY A 81 -10.86 -7.32 3.86
C GLY A 81 -12.25 -7.84 3.53
N PHE A 82 -13.28 -7.40 4.26
CA PHE A 82 -14.67 -7.76 3.98
C PHE A 82 -15.14 -7.30 2.58
N ARG A 83 -14.82 -6.05 2.20
CA ARG A 83 -15.15 -5.52 0.87
C ARG A 83 -14.45 -6.31 -0.24
N ILE A 84 -13.16 -6.63 -0.06
CA ILE A 84 -12.39 -7.43 -1.03
C ILE A 84 -13.02 -8.82 -1.19
N GLY A 85 -13.37 -9.49 -0.09
CA GLY A 85 -14.00 -10.81 -0.12
C GLY A 85 -15.30 -10.81 -0.94
N LYS A 86 -16.15 -9.80 -0.72
CA LYS A 86 -17.39 -9.63 -1.49
C LYS A 86 -17.14 -9.35 -2.98
N THR A 87 -16.16 -8.52 -3.31
CA THR A 87 -15.81 -8.21 -4.71
C THR A 87 -15.21 -9.41 -5.43
N ASN A 88 -14.34 -10.17 -4.77
CA ASN A 88 -13.74 -11.38 -5.34
C ASN A 88 -14.80 -12.45 -5.64
N GLN A 89 -15.83 -12.60 -4.81
CA GLN A 89 -16.92 -13.54 -5.09
C GLN A 89 -17.67 -13.20 -6.39
N LYS A 90 -17.86 -11.91 -6.69
CA LYS A 90 -18.51 -11.45 -7.94
C LYS A 90 -17.65 -11.65 -9.20
N LEU A 91 -16.34 -11.75 -9.06
CA LEU A 91 -15.43 -12.00 -10.18
C LEU A 91 -15.34 -13.49 -10.53
N GLN A 92 -15.88 -14.37 -9.69
CA GLN A 92 -15.92 -15.82 -9.91
C GLN A 92 -17.30 -16.34 -10.34
N SER A 93 -18.32 -15.46 -10.37
CA SER A 93 -19.66 -15.70 -10.91
C SER A 93 -19.75 -15.21 -12.35
#